data_AF-A0ABC9ZL72-F1
#
_entry.id   AF-A0ABC9ZL72-F1
#
_cell.length_a   1.000
_cell.length_b   1.000
_cell.length_c   1.000
_cell.angle_alpha   90.00
_cell.angle_beta   90.00
_cell.angle_gamma   90.00
#
_symmetry.space_group_name_H-M   'P 1'
#
loop_
_entity.id
_entity.type
_entity.pdbx_description
1 polymer ?
#
loop_
_entity_poly.entity_id
_entity_poly.type
_entity_poly.pdbx_seq_one_letter_code
_entity_poly.pdbx_strand_id
1 'polypeptide(L)'
;MVDPPEGLESNQVPVAAAPVIEPSAAVEMFIPAIEVHAEFEDGSCRVKNGAINPDTMSKACTYTAADRPYSLPGTNAPDITVIAGHTGAGVPAVFNNLYDGGANKHKVALGDKLYLRTANSGDNWLVYSATDMHDPVKEGLAEDSAIWGEDPMPGRLLTISCIQPPNLLEASVRNAVVGWQFEGITAADATGVEAPLDVSNGQSS
;
A
#
# COMPACT_ATOMS: atom_id res chain seq x y z
N MET A 1 6.28 -11.53 -11.76
CA MET A 1 6.62 -10.22 -11.17
C MET A 1 6.18 -9.21 -12.20
N VAL A 2 5.41 -8.21 -11.78
CA VAL A 2 4.97 -7.12 -12.64
C VAL A 2 5.79 -5.91 -12.21
N ASP A 3 6.45 -5.26 -13.15
CA ASP A 3 7.20 -4.05 -12.86
C ASP A 3 6.22 -2.89 -12.62
N PRO A 4 6.56 -1.94 -11.72
CA PRO A 4 5.77 -0.73 -11.58
C PRO A 4 5.70 0.02 -12.92
N PRO A 5 4.60 0.74 -13.21
CA PRO A 5 4.51 1.61 -14.38
C PRO A 5 5.71 2.57 -14.50
N GLU A 6 6.15 2.84 -15.74
CA GLU A 6 7.17 3.86 -15.98
C GLU A 6 6.68 5.26 -15.57
N GLY A 7 7.61 6.12 -15.15
CA GLY A 7 7.33 7.52 -14.83
C GLY A 7 6.84 7.79 -13.39
N LEU A 8 6.54 6.76 -12.59
CA LEU A 8 6.07 6.97 -11.20
C LEU A 8 7.05 7.79 -10.35
N GLU A 9 8.36 7.61 -10.55
CA GLU A 9 9.42 8.30 -9.78
C GLU A 9 9.74 9.71 -10.28
N SER A 10 9.35 10.08 -11.51
CA SER A 10 9.76 11.33 -12.16
C SER A 10 8.68 12.38 -12.24
N ASN A 11 7.40 11.98 -12.13
CA ASN A 11 6.24 12.85 -12.39
C ASN A 11 5.48 13.26 -11.12
N GLN A 12 6.13 13.22 -9.95
CA GLN A 12 5.47 13.49 -8.67
C GLN A 12 5.04 14.97 -8.54
N VAL A 13 3.75 15.16 -8.25
CA VAL A 13 3.14 16.40 -7.80
C VAL A 13 3.03 16.37 -6.28
N PRO A 14 3.63 17.31 -5.55
CA PRO A 14 3.64 17.31 -4.08
C PRO A 14 2.26 17.58 -3.48
N VAL A 15 2.03 17.15 -2.23
CA VAL A 15 0.75 17.31 -1.49
C VAL A 15 0.08 18.67 -1.69
N ALA A 16 0.83 19.77 -1.55
CA ALA A 16 0.29 21.13 -1.63
C ALA A 16 -0.30 21.51 -3.00
N ALA A 17 0.06 20.78 -4.06
CA ALA A 17 -0.42 20.98 -5.42
C ALA A 17 -1.25 19.80 -5.94
N ALA A 18 -1.40 18.74 -5.14
CA ALA A 18 -2.16 17.56 -5.54
C ALA A 18 -3.67 17.89 -5.58
N PRO A 19 -4.40 17.47 -6.65
CA PRO A 19 -5.85 17.55 -6.67
C PRO A 19 -6.46 16.66 -5.58
N VAL A 20 -7.70 16.98 -5.18
CA VAL A 20 -8.45 16.13 -4.26
C VAL A 20 -8.87 14.84 -4.97
N ILE A 21 -8.40 13.71 -4.45
CA ILE A 21 -8.89 12.37 -4.77
C ILE A 21 -9.62 11.86 -3.53
N GLU A 22 -10.95 11.83 -3.61
CA GLU A 22 -11.79 11.39 -2.49
C GLU A 22 -11.50 9.95 -2.07
N PRO A 23 -11.57 9.63 -0.75
CA PRO A 23 -11.31 8.30 -0.24
C PRO A 23 -12.12 7.23 -0.96
N SER A 24 -11.47 6.18 -1.45
CA SER A 24 -12.13 5.09 -2.17
C SER A 24 -11.33 3.79 -2.09
N ALA A 25 -11.94 2.68 -2.53
CA ALA A 25 -11.31 1.37 -2.50
C ALA A 25 -9.95 1.41 -3.20
N ALA A 26 -8.92 0.85 -2.55
CA ALA A 26 -7.65 0.56 -3.20
C ALA A 26 -7.87 -0.50 -4.27
N VAL A 27 -7.17 -0.38 -5.39
CA VAL A 27 -7.27 -1.33 -6.50
C VAL A 27 -5.93 -1.96 -6.85
N GLU A 28 -4.83 -1.25 -6.60
CA GLU A 28 -3.49 -1.72 -6.94
C GLU A 28 -2.40 -1.00 -6.13
N MET A 29 -1.32 -1.70 -5.79
CA MET A 29 -0.20 -1.15 -5.02
C MET A 29 1.14 -1.70 -5.47
N PHE A 30 2.17 -0.85 -5.44
CA PHE A 30 3.57 -1.23 -5.64
C PHE A 30 4.46 -0.75 -4.48
N ILE A 31 5.45 -1.57 -4.11
CA ILE A 31 6.61 -1.17 -3.29
C ILE A 31 7.86 -1.66 -4.03
N PRO A 32 8.42 -0.85 -4.96
CA PRO A 32 9.44 -1.33 -5.88
C PRO A 32 10.71 -1.83 -5.20
N ALA A 33 11.16 -1.17 -4.13
CA ALA A 33 12.38 -1.52 -3.40
C ALA A 33 12.41 -2.97 -2.87
N ILE A 34 11.24 -3.59 -2.72
CA ILE A 34 11.08 -4.97 -2.22
C ILE A 34 10.24 -5.84 -3.14
N GLU A 35 10.01 -5.40 -4.39
CA GLU A 35 9.29 -6.17 -5.41
C GLU A 35 7.89 -6.61 -4.98
N VAL A 36 7.17 -5.76 -4.22
CA VAL A 36 5.76 -6.01 -3.89
C VAL A 36 4.89 -5.39 -4.96
N HIS A 37 4.02 -6.22 -5.55
CA HIS A 37 2.88 -5.81 -6.36
C HIS A 37 1.64 -6.47 -5.77
N ALA A 38 0.60 -5.69 -5.49
CA ALA A 38 -0.62 -6.17 -4.88
C ALA A 38 -1.85 -5.68 -5.64
N GLU A 39 -2.71 -6.61 -6.01
CA GLU A 39 -4.13 -6.34 -6.24
C GLU A 39 -4.91 -6.37 -4.92
N PHE A 40 -6.14 -5.86 -4.94
CA PHE A 40 -6.99 -5.80 -3.76
C PHE A 40 -8.20 -6.72 -3.83
N GLU A 41 -8.59 -7.22 -2.66
CA GLU A 41 -9.87 -7.88 -2.40
C GLU A 41 -11.01 -6.87 -2.50
N ASP A 42 -12.20 -7.34 -2.85
CA ASP A 42 -13.40 -6.51 -2.85
C ASP A 42 -13.86 -6.23 -1.42
N GLY A 43 -13.95 -4.95 -1.07
CA GLY A 43 -14.45 -4.50 0.24
C GLY A 43 -13.39 -4.43 1.34
N SER A 44 -13.85 -4.39 2.60
CA SER A 44 -12.97 -4.30 3.77
C SER A 44 -12.36 -5.67 4.09
N CYS A 45 -11.14 -5.69 4.63
CA CYS A 45 -10.51 -6.90 5.13
C CYS A 45 -11.44 -7.70 6.04
N ARG A 46 -11.53 -9.01 5.78
CA ARG A 46 -12.22 -9.92 6.70
C ARG A 46 -11.54 -9.92 8.07
N VAL A 47 -12.36 -9.90 9.12
CA VAL A 47 -11.93 -10.14 10.51
C VAL A 47 -12.39 -11.52 10.94
N LYS A 48 -11.49 -12.32 11.53
CA LYS A 48 -11.79 -13.65 12.08
C LYS A 48 -11.19 -13.76 13.47
N ASN A 49 -12.02 -14.07 14.47
CA ASN A 49 -11.62 -14.16 15.87
C ASN A 49 -10.93 -12.88 16.39
N GLY A 50 -11.41 -11.70 15.95
CA GLY A 50 -10.84 -10.40 16.35
C GLY A 50 -9.54 -10.01 15.66
N ALA A 51 -9.02 -10.82 14.73
CA ALA A 51 -7.81 -10.52 13.96
C ALA A 51 -8.13 -10.28 12.48
N ILE A 52 -7.39 -9.38 11.85
CA ILE A 52 -7.42 -9.17 10.40
C ILE A 52 -6.95 -10.47 9.72
N ASN A 53 -7.76 -10.97 8.81
CA ASN A 53 -7.54 -12.25 8.13
C ASN A 53 -8.01 -12.13 6.67
N PRO A 54 -7.16 -11.59 5.77
CA PRO A 54 -7.47 -11.46 4.35
C PRO A 54 -8.03 -12.76 3.76
N ASP A 55 -8.90 -12.65 2.76
CA ASP A 55 -9.60 -13.79 2.17
C ASP A 55 -8.68 -14.66 1.31
N THR A 56 -7.63 -14.07 0.72
CA THR A 56 -6.79 -14.67 -0.30
C THR A 56 -5.31 -14.48 0.00
N MET A 57 -4.48 -15.45 -0.41
CA MET A 57 -3.03 -15.35 -0.24
C MET A 57 -2.38 -14.30 -1.15
N SER A 58 -3.00 -14.01 -2.30
CA SER A 58 -2.38 -13.23 -3.38
C SER A 58 -2.83 -11.77 -3.46
N LYS A 59 -3.85 -11.36 -2.69
CA LYS A 59 -4.35 -9.99 -2.69
C LYS A 59 -4.19 -9.35 -1.31
N ALA A 60 -4.02 -8.04 -1.32
CA ALA A 60 -4.14 -7.23 -0.13
C ALA A 60 -5.61 -6.82 0.09
N CYS A 61 -5.91 -6.27 1.24
CA CYS A 61 -7.22 -5.69 1.53
C CYS A 61 -7.02 -4.40 2.34
N THR A 62 -7.92 -3.45 2.17
CA THR A 62 -8.01 -2.27 3.06
C THR A 62 -8.87 -2.61 4.26
N TYR A 63 -8.42 -2.29 5.47
CA TYR A 63 -9.22 -2.51 6.67
C TYR A 63 -9.88 -1.22 7.14
N THR A 64 -11.21 -1.22 7.09
CA THR A 64 -12.08 -0.24 7.73
C THR A 64 -13.01 -0.96 8.70
N ALA A 65 -13.37 -0.30 9.80
CA ALA A 65 -14.30 -0.82 10.80
C ALA A 65 -15.15 0.31 11.38
N ALA A 66 -16.38 0.01 11.80
CA ALA A 66 -17.29 1.04 12.32
C ALA A 66 -16.84 1.62 13.67
N ASP A 67 -16.06 0.86 14.43
CA ASP A 67 -15.52 1.20 15.75
C ASP A 67 -14.08 1.71 15.72
N ARG A 68 -13.46 1.80 14.53
CA ARG A 68 -12.11 2.34 14.35
C ARG A 68 -12.17 3.51 13.38
N PRO A 69 -11.38 4.57 13.59
CA PRO A 69 -11.46 5.74 12.74
C PRO A 69 -10.75 5.55 11.37
N TYR A 70 -10.43 4.30 10.98
CA TYR A 70 -9.65 3.99 9.80
C TYR A 70 -10.39 4.36 8.52
N SER A 71 -9.64 4.97 7.61
CA SER A 71 -10.18 5.52 6.36
C SER A 71 -9.74 4.71 5.16
N LEU A 72 -10.53 4.81 4.09
CA LEU A 72 -10.07 4.42 2.77
C LEU A 72 -8.99 5.40 2.28
N PRO A 73 -8.08 4.96 1.38
CA PRO A 73 -7.05 5.83 0.84
C PRO A 73 -7.63 6.93 -0.07
N GLY A 74 -7.09 8.13 0.08
CA GLY A 74 -7.42 9.33 -0.68
C GLY A 74 -6.48 10.47 -0.28
N THR A 75 -6.37 11.54 -1.09
CA THR A 75 -5.49 12.67 -0.75
C THR A 75 -6.01 13.49 0.44
N ASN A 76 -7.31 13.37 0.73
CA ASN A 76 -8.01 14.00 1.85
C ASN A 76 -8.58 12.96 2.82
N ALA A 77 -7.96 11.76 2.91
CA ALA A 77 -8.34 10.75 3.90
C ALA A 77 -8.27 11.37 5.32
N PRO A 78 -9.36 11.32 6.10
CA PRO A 78 -9.44 12.03 7.37
C PRO A 78 -8.64 11.36 8.49
N ASP A 79 -8.18 10.12 8.28
CA ASP A 79 -7.37 9.36 9.23
C ASP A 79 -6.54 8.29 8.50
N ILE A 80 -5.89 7.45 9.28
CA ILE A 80 -5.00 6.38 8.86
C ILE A 80 -5.70 5.39 7.91
N THR A 81 -4.99 5.02 6.84
CA THR A 81 -5.37 3.90 5.97
C THR A 81 -4.65 2.64 6.43
N VAL A 82 -5.37 1.52 6.55
CA VAL A 82 -4.77 0.22 6.92
C VAL A 82 -4.86 -0.73 5.75
N ILE A 83 -3.74 -1.29 5.32
CA ILE A 83 -3.65 -2.31 4.29
C ILE A 83 -3.05 -3.57 4.91
N ALA A 84 -3.74 -4.70 4.77
CA ALA A 84 -3.26 -5.98 5.26
C ALA A 84 -3.12 -6.99 4.12
N GLY A 85 -2.22 -7.95 4.31
CA GLY A 85 -1.98 -9.02 3.35
C GLY A 85 -1.30 -10.21 4.01
N HIS A 86 -1.47 -11.39 3.40
CA HIS A 86 -0.85 -12.62 3.92
C HIS A 86 0.64 -12.69 3.62
N THR A 87 1.34 -13.38 4.50
CA THR A 87 2.71 -13.88 4.32
C THR A 87 2.65 -15.39 4.47
N GLY A 88 3.26 -16.14 3.54
CA GLY A 88 3.27 -17.59 3.51
C GLY A 88 4.66 -18.16 3.78
N ALA A 89 4.76 -19.10 4.71
CA ALA A 89 6.01 -19.81 4.95
C ALA A 89 6.21 -20.89 3.85
N GLY A 90 7.13 -20.63 2.91
CA GLY A 90 7.41 -21.54 1.79
C GLY A 90 6.35 -21.57 0.69
N VAL A 91 5.36 -20.68 0.72
CA VAL A 91 4.34 -20.52 -0.33
C VAL A 91 4.22 -19.05 -0.75
N PRO A 92 3.88 -18.75 -2.02
CA PRO A 92 3.66 -17.38 -2.46
C PRO A 92 2.53 -16.69 -1.68
N ALA A 93 2.78 -15.46 -1.25
CA ALA A 93 1.77 -14.57 -0.67
C ALA A 93 2.13 -13.11 -0.97
N VAL A 94 1.11 -12.25 -1.00
CA VAL A 94 1.22 -10.84 -1.43
C VAL A 94 2.29 -10.06 -0.66
N PHE A 95 2.43 -10.33 0.64
CA PHE A 95 3.36 -9.62 1.54
C PHE A 95 4.50 -10.50 2.03
N ASN A 96 4.94 -11.48 1.23
CA ASN A 96 6.15 -12.25 1.51
C ASN A 96 7.41 -11.38 1.62
N ASN A 97 7.44 -10.26 0.90
CA ASN A 97 8.61 -9.39 0.85
C ASN A 97 8.57 -8.20 1.83
N LEU A 98 7.57 -8.08 2.71
CA LEU A 98 7.62 -7.02 3.73
C LEU A 98 8.69 -7.30 4.80
N TYR A 99 8.94 -8.56 5.12
CA TYR A 99 9.82 -8.97 6.21
C TYR A 99 10.63 -10.21 5.85
N ASP A 100 11.91 -10.22 6.22
CA ASP A 100 12.78 -11.39 6.13
C ASP A 100 12.80 -12.10 7.49
N GLY A 101 12.06 -13.19 7.61
CA GLY A 101 12.00 -14.00 8.84
C GLY A 101 13.33 -14.69 9.17
N GLY A 102 14.15 -15.02 8.17
CA GLY A 102 15.46 -15.66 8.36
C GLY A 102 16.50 -14.69 8.92
N ALA A 103 16.49 -13.45 8.44
CA ALA A 103 17.36 -12.38 8.93
C ALA A 103 16.74 -11.56 10.08
N ASN A 104 15.49 -11.84 10.45
CA ASN A 104 14.70 -11.12 11.45
C ASN A 104 14.77 -9.59 11.26
N LYS A 105 14.40 -9.12 10.06
CA LYS A 105 14.42 -7.69 9.71
C LYS A 105 13.35 -7.34 8.67
N HIS A 106 12.91 -6.08 8.68
CA HIS A 106 12.14 -5.52 7.58
C HIS A 106 13.01 -5.46 6.31
N LYS A 107 12.38 -5.68 5.15
CA LYS A 107 13.04 -5.46 3.85
C LYS A 107 12.88 -4.01 3.37
N VAL A 108 11.83 -3.33 3.83
CA VAL A 108 11.62 -1.89 3.62
C VAL A 108 12.63 -1.08 4.45
N ALA A 109 13.18 -0.02 3.85
CA ALA A 109 13.99 1.00 4.49
C ALA A 109 13.25 2.35 4.58
N LEU A 110 13.72 3.23 5.48
CA LEU A 110 13.19 4.59 5.59
C LEU A 110 13.34 5.34 4.26
N GLY A 111 12.27 6.00 3.81
CA GLY A 111 12.22 6.74 2.55
C GLY A 111 11.84 5.91 1.31
N ASP A 112 11.76 4.58 1.43
CA ASP A 112 11.24 3.73 0.35
C ASP A 112 9.82 4.14 -0.04
N LYS A 113 9.49 3.99 -1.32
CA LYS A 113 8.21 4.43 -1.87
C LYS A 113 7.19 3.31 -1.95
N LEU A 114 5.95 3.66 -1.58
CA LEU A 114 4.75 2.90 -1.85
C LEU A 114 3.86 3.72 -2.78
N TYR A 115 3.43 3.11 -3.88
CA TYR A 115 2.51 3.69 -4.84
C TYR A 115 1.18 2.97 -4.74
N LEU A 116 0.09 3.73 -4.64
CA LEU A 116 -1.25 3.18 -4.45
C LEU A 116 -2.23 3.80 -5.46
N ARG A 117 -2.99 2.96 -6.15
CA ARG A 117 -4.09 3.38 -7.01
C ARG A 117 -5.42 3.08 -6.33
N THR A 118 -6.40 3.97 -6.49
CA THR A 118 -7.74 3.82 -5.92
C THR A 118 -8.80 3.90 -7.02
N ALA A 119 -10.02 3.48 -6.71
CA ALA A 119 -11.14 3.56 -7.66
C ALA A 119 -11.41 4.99 -8.15
N ASN A 120 -11.12 6.00 -7.32
CA ASN A 120 -11.30 7.42 -7.69
C ASN A 120 -10.03 8.09 -8.24
N SER A 121 -8.85 7.44 -8.23
CA SER A 121 -7.61 8.10 -8.63
C SER A 121 -7.40 8.18 -10.14
N GLY A 122 -8.19 7.42 -10.92
CA GLY A 122 -8.01 7.30 -12.36
C GLY A 122 -6.61 6.76 -12.67
N ASP A 123 -5.85 7.50 -13.48
CA ASP A 123 -4.47 7.16 -13.85
C ASP A 123 -3.44 7.66 -12.82
N ASN A 124 -3.87 8.40 -11.80
CA ASN A 124 -2.98 8.88 -10.76
C ASN A 124 -2.70 7.80 -9.72
N TRP A 125 -1.48 7.83 -9.21
CA TRP A 125 -0.98 7.03 -8.10
C TRP A 125 -0.74 7.94 -6.90
N LEU A 126 -1.26 7.57 -5.75
CA LEU A 126 -0.92 8.18 -4.48
C LEU A 126 0.48 7.69 -4.10
N VAL A 127 1.37 8.63 -3.76
CA VAL A 127 2.76 8.36 -3.39
C VAL A 127 2.91 8.47 -1.87
N TYR A 128 3.44 7.42 -1.26
CA TYR A 128 3.79 7.38 0.14
C TYR A 128 5.26 7.04 0.34
N SER A 129 5.81 7.43 1.49
CA SER A 129 7.20 7.22 1.87
C SER A 129 7.28 6.54 3.24
N ALA A 130 8.12 5.51 3.37
CA ALA A 130 8.27 4.77 4.62
C ALA A 130 8.86 5.66 5.73
N THR A 131 8.21 5.70 6.88
CA THR A 131 8.61 6.54 8.04
C THR A 131 9.04 5.74 9.26
N ASP A 132 8.54 4.51 9.40
CA ASP A 132 8.76 3.68 10.57
C ASP A 132 8.45 2.21 10.29
N MET A 133 9.09 1.32 11.06
CA MET A 133 8.92 -0.12 10.95
C MET A 133 8.79 -0.70 12.35
N HIS A 134 7.79 -1.56 12.54
CA HIS A 134 7.48 -2.16 13.83
C HIS A 134 7.23 -3.66 13.67
N ASP A 135 7.62 -4.42 14.69
CA ASP A 135 7.47 -5.87 14.73
C ASP A 135 6.79 -6.40 16.02
N PRO A 136 5.59 -5.89 16.35
CA PRO A 136 4.91 -6.16 17.61
C PRO A 136 4.45 -7.62 17.71
N VAL A 137 4.25 -8.07 18.95
CA VAL A 137 3.47 -9.28 19.22
C VAL A 137 2.00 -9.03 18.89
N LYS A 138 1.31 -10.04 18.34
CA LYS A 138 -0.07 -9.91 17.84
C LYS A 138 -1.04 -9.40 18.89
N GLU A 139 -0.88 -9.86 20.13
CA GLU A 139 -1.73 -9.49 21.26
C GLU A 139 -1.58 -8.01 21.65
N GLY A 140 -0.43 -7.40 21.37
CA GLY A 140 -0.14 -6.01 21.70
C GLY A 140 -0.41 -5.02 20.58
N LEU A 141 -0.53 -5.49 19.32
CA LEU A 141 -0.65 -4.62 18.16
C LEU A 141 -1.79 -3.60 18.31
N ALA A 142 -2.99 -4.03 18.74
CA ALA A 142 -4.17 -3.17 18.76
C ALA A 142 -4.11 -1.98 19.74
N GLU A 143 -3.18 -2.00 20.69
CA GLU A 143 -3.02 -0.99 21.75
C GLU A 143 -1.73 -0.17 21.61
N ASP A 144 -0.93 -0.43 20.57
CA ASP A 144 0.37 0.19 20.40
C ASP A 144 0.24 1.60 19.77
N SER A 145 0.21 2.64 20.63
CA SER A 145 0.10 4.02 20.17
C SER A 145 1.31 4.50 19.35
N ALA A 146 2.46 3.82 19.40
CA ALA A 146 3.57 4.15 18.51
C ALA A 146 3.27 3.78 17.04
N ILE A 147 2.35 2.83 16.81
CA ILE A 147 1.90 2.42 15.48
C ILE A 147 0.67 3.22 15.06
N TRP A 148 -0.31 3.30 15.97
CA TRP A 148 -1.67 3.79 15.70
C TRP A 148 -1.88 5.26 16.04
N GLY A 149 -0.92 5.94 16.68
CA GLY A 149 -1.12 7.29 17.18
C GLY A 149 -2.14 7.35 18.33
N GLU A 150 -2.37 8.57 18.82
CA GLU A 150 -3.35 8.86 19.87
C GLU A 150 -4.52 9.73 19.35
N ASP A 151 -4.34 10.35 18.18
CA ASP A 151 -5.26 11.25 17.49
C ASP A 151 -5.35 10.86 16.01
N PRO A 152 -6.32 11.38 15.23
CA PRO A 152 -6.38 11.14 13.79
C PRO A 152 -5.08 11.50 13.07
N MET A 153 -4.63 10.63 12.16
CA MET A 153 -3.40 10.80 11.39
C MET A 153 -3.65 10.83 9.88
N PRO A 154 -4.22 11.93 9.34
CA PRO A 154 -4.40 12.12 7.90
C PRO A 154 -3.12 11.88 7.10
N GLY A 155 -3.24 11.12 6.01
CA GLY A 155 -2.13 10.80 5.12
C GLY A 155 -1.17 9.71 5.64
N ARG A 156 -1.39 9.17 6.85
CA ARG A 156 -0.67 7.98 7.30
C ARG A 156 -1.31 6.72 6.70
N LEU A 157 -0.46 5.79 6.29
CA LEU A 157 -0.86 4.46 5.83
C LEU A 157 -0.04 3.41 6.58
N LEU A 158 -0.65 2.29 6.93
CA LEU A 158 0.04 1.11 7.46
C LEU A 158 -0.07 -0.06 6.48
N THR A 159 1.04 -0.74 6.22
CA THR A 159 1.00 -2.10 5.69
C THR A 159 1.27 -3.09 6.81
N ILE A 160 0.43 -4.12 6.92
CA ILE A 160 0.47 -5.11 8.00
C ILE A 160 0.50 -6.53 7.41
N SER A 161 1.45 -7.34 7.86
CA SER A 161 1.47 -8.78 7.58
C SER A 161 1.92 -9.61 8.78
N CYS A 162 1.85 -10.93 8.67
CA CYS A 162 2.41 -11.85 9.66
C CYS A 162 3.92 -12.00 9.44
N ILE A 163 4.72 -12.03 10.52
CA ILE A 163 6.11 -12.50 10.43
C ILE A 163 6.08 -14.02 10.44
N GLN A 164 6.59 -14.64 9.37
CA GLN A 164 6.75 -16.09 9.31
C GLN A 164 8.08 -16.49 9.97
N PRO A 165 8.05 -17.33 11.02
CA PRO A 165 9.27 -17.79 11.65
C PRO A 165 10.10 -18.67 10.69
N PRO A 166 11.43 -18.77 10.87
CA PRO A 166 12.26 -19.68 10.09
C PRO A 166 11.83 -21.15 10.22
N ASN A 167 11.31 -21.51 11.40
CA ASN A 167 10.75 -22.83 11.65
C ASN A 167 9.30 -22.89 11.13
N LEU A 168 9.07 -23.63 10.03
CA LEU A 168 7.75 -23.76 9.39
C LEU A 168 6.66 -24.37 10.29
N LEU A 169 7.04 -24.99 11.41
CA LEU A 169 6.09 -25.57 12.38
C LEU A 169 5.70 -24.61 13.51
N GLU A 170 6.38 -23.47 13.61
CA GLU A 170 6.15 -22.49 14.67
C GLU A 170 5.01 -21.54 14.28
N ALA A 171 4.21 -21.16 15.28
CA ALA A 171 3.12 -20.22 15.06
C ALA A 171 3.68 -18.81 14.78
N SER A 172 3.13 -18.13 13.78
CA SER A 172 3.36 -16.70 13.62
C SER A 172 2.66 -15.94 14.74
N VAL A 173 3.43 -15.43 15.69
CA VAL A 173 2.94 -14.66 16.87
C VAL A 173 3.25 -13.17 16.79
N ARG A 174 3.90 -12.71 15.70
CA ARG A 174 4.29 -11.32 15.49
C ARG A 174 3.78 -10.81 14.15
N ASN A 175 3.63 -9.49 14.06
CA ASN A 175 3.34 -8.81 12.81
C ASN A 175 4.54 -8.04 12.32
N ALA A 176 4.64 -7.84 11.01
CA ALA A 176 5.46 -6.80 10.42
C ALA A 176 4.52 -5.65 10.06
N VAL A 177 4.83 -4.47 10.58
CA VAL A 177 4.08 -3.24 10.31
C VAL A 177 5.06 -2.22 9.73
N VAL A 178 4.66 -1.57 8.63
CA VAL A 178 5.39 -0.43 8.08
C VAL A 178 4.46 0.77 8.06
N GLY A 179 4.90 1.88 8.64
CA GLY A 179 4.24 3.17 8.54
C GLY A 179 4.73 3.95 7.33
N TRP A 180 3.78 4.56 6.64
CA TRP A 180 4.01 5.33 5.43
C TRP A 180 3.32 6.68 5.53
N GLN A 181 3.94 7.73 4.98
CA GLN A 181 3.38 9.08 4.94
C GLN A 181 3.11 9.53 3.50
N PHE A 182 1.93 10.07 3.24
CA PHE A 182 1.53 10.62 1.95
C PHE A 182 2.40 11.82 1.57
N GLU A 183 2.95 11.81 0.35
CA GLU A 183 3.82 12.86 -0.18
C GLU A 183 3.27 13.55 -1.43
N GLY A 184 2.21 13.02 -2.05
CA GLY A 184 1.60 13.60 -3.23
C GLY A 184 1.06 12.56 -4.18
N ILE A 185 0.88 12.95 -5.44
CA ILE A 185 0.44 12.04 -6.50
C ILE A 185 1.47 11.99 -7.62
N THR A 186 1.46 10.95 -8.42
CA THR A 186 2.23 10.85 -9.65
C THR A 186 1.35 10.24 -10.73
N ALA A 187 1.61 10.58 -11.99
CA ALA A 187 0.98 9.92 -13.13
C ALA A 187 1.99 8.97 -13.76
N ALA A 188 1.54 7.76 -14.09
CA ALA A 188 2.32 6.90 -14.96
C ALA A 188 2.46 7.57 -16.33
N ASP A 189 3.61 7.39 -16.98
CA ASP A 189 3.72 7.77 -18.38
C ASP A 189 2.70 6.93 -19.18
N ALA A 190 1.92 7.58 -20.03
CA ALA A 190 0.96 6.87 -20.86
C ALA A 190 1.72 5.88 -21.75
N THR A 191 1.70 4.60 -21.40
CA THR A 191 2.33 3.55 -22.19
C THR A 191 1.61 3.46 -23.54
N GLY A 192 2.19 4.05 -24.58
CA GLY A 192 1.93 3.68 -25.97
C GLY A 192 0.60 4.15 -26.59
N VAL A 193 0.08 5.32 -26.26
CA VAL A 193 -0.85 5.99 -27.19
C VAL A 193 0.00 6.64 -28.28
N GLU A 194 0.09 6.02 -29.46
CA GLU A 194 0.54 6.73 -30.66
C GLU A 194 -0.23 8.05 -30.74
N ALA A 195 0.49 9.16 -30.68
CA ALA A 195 -0.09 10.46 -30.93
C ALA A 195 -0.87 10.39 -32.25
N PRO A 196 -2.11 10.92 -32.32
CA PRO A 196 -2.81 10.99 -33.60
C PRO A 196 -1.89 11.68 -34.60
N LEU A 197 -1.60 11.02 -35.72
CA LEU A 197 -0.88 11.63 -36.82
C LEU A 197 -1.62 12.91 -37.19
N ASP A 198 -0.97 14.04 -36.95
CA ASP A 198 -1.45 15.34 -37.37
C ASP A 198 -1.39 15.38 -38.90
N VAL A 199 -2.50 15.03 -39.56
CA VAL A 199 -2.64 15.17 -41.02
C VAL A 199 -3.02 16.61 -41.32
N SER A 200 -2.10 17.52 -41.01
CA SER A 200 -2.13 18.92 -41.40
C SER A 200 -0.92 19.19 -42.30
N ASN A 201 -1.11 19.01 -43.61
CA ASN A 201 -0.50 19.74 -44.73
C ASN A 201 -0.80 19.01 -46.06
N GLY A 202 -1.41 19.60 -47.08
CA GLY A 202 -1.76 20.99 -47.25
C GLY A 202 -2.65 21.22 -48.47
N GLN A 203 -3.39 22.33 -48.41
CA GLN A 203 -3.82 23.07 -49.59
C GLN A 203 -2.66 23.91 -50.12
N SER A 204 -2.40 23.82 -51.42
CA SER A 204 -1.79 24.79 -52.36
C SER A 204 -1.74 24.05 -53.70
N SER A 205 -2.29 24.47 -54.84
CA SER A 205 -2.97 25.69 -55.30
C SER A 205 -3.88 25.31 -56.47
#